data_AF-A0AA39FKY1-F1
#
_entry.id   AF-A0AA39FKY1-F1
#
_cell.length_a   1.000
_cell.length_b   1.000
_cell.length_c   1.000
_cell.angle_alpha   90.00
_cell.angle_beta   90.00
_cell.angle_gamma   90.00
#
_symmetry.space_group_name_H-M   'P 1'
#
loop_
_entity.id
_entity.type
_entity.pdbx_description
1 polymer ?
#
loop_
_entity_poly.entity_id
_entity_poly.type
_entity_poly.pdbx_seq_one_letter_code
_entity_poly.pdbx_strand_id
1 'polypeptide(L)'
;MLRFRINTNFFVFIYFSGLSRDCKISDWGAWSACSRSCGVGETQRTRKVTVKPRRGGKQCPPLKETKWCGSVTPCNDNNVKPIVDVFSW
;
A
#
# COMPACT_ATOMS: atom_id res chain seq x y z
N MET A 1 -24.58 32.65 -5.14
CA MET A 1 -24.57 33.68 -4.08
C MET A 1 -25.72 33.40 -3.11
N LEU A 2 -25.50 32.62 -2.06
CA LEU A 2 -26.49 32.53 -0.97
C LEU A 2 -26.01 33.42 0.17
N ARG A 3 -26.66 34.58 0.26
CA ARG A 3 -26.49 35.59 1.30
C ARG A 3 -27.20 35.12 2.56
N PHE A 4 -26.47 34.95 3.66
CA PHE A 4 -27.06 34.99 5.00
C PHE A 4 -26.36 36.10 5.78
N ARG A 5 -27.16 37.08 6.20
CA ARG A 5 -26.73 38.31 6.86
C ARG A 5 -26.76 38.05 8.36
N ILE A 6 -25.61 38.03 9.03
CA ILE A 6 -25.53 38.06 10.49
C ILE A 6 -24.55 39.18 10.85
N ASN A 7 -25.10 40.25 11.43
CA ASN A 7 -24.42 41.47 11.82
C ASN A 7 -23.90 41.28 13.25
N THR A 8 -22.57 41.29 13.46
CA THR A 8 -21.80 41.89 14.59
C THR A 8 -20.40 41.25 14.68
N ASN A 9 -19.42 41.90 14.05
CA ASN A 9 -18.02 42.10 14.49
C ASN A 9 -17.27 41.12 15.44
N PHE A 10 -17.40 39.80 15.30
CA PHE A 10 -16.40 38.88 15.86
C PHE A 10 -16.27 37.63 14.99
N PHE A 11 -15.26 37.62 14.12
CA PHE A 11 -14.63 36.43 13.53
C PHE A 11 -15.52 35.17 13.39
N VAL A 12 -16.43 35.13 12.43
CA VAL A 12 -16.94 33.82 11.94
C VAL A 12 -15.96 33.29 10.88
N PHE A 13 -14.71 33.09 11.28
CA PHE A 13 -13.69 32.34 10.54
C PHE A 13 -13.57 30.88 11.05
N ILE A 14 -14.47 30.42 11.93
CA ILE A 14 -14.17 29.33 12.89
C ILE A 14 -15.02 28.05 12.80
N TYR A 15 -15.78 27.79 11.73
CA TYR A 15 -16.48 26.49 11.58
C TYR A 15 -16.22 25.69 10.30
N PHE A 16 -15.24 26.09 9.46
CA PHE A 16 -14.91 25.36 8.23
C PHE A 16 -13.53 24.67 8.20
N SER A 17 -12.73 24.71 9.27
CA SER A 17 -11.65 23.74 9.46
C SER A 17 -12.24 22.44 10.00
N GLY A 18 -13.06 21.78 9.17
CA GLY A 18 -13.60 20.47 9.50
C GLY A 18 -12.46 19.55 9.95
N LEU A 19 -12.70 18.74 11.00
CA LEU A 19 -11.76 17.73 11.50
C LEU A 19 -11.36 16.76 10.37
N SER A 20 -10.42 17.18 9.53
CA SER A 20 -9.77 16.31 8.58
C SER A 20 -8.87 15.40 9.41
N ARG A 21 -9.00 14.11 9.13
CA ARG A 21 -8.24 13.09 9.84
C ARG A 21 -7.54 12.28 8.80
N ASP A 22 -6.22 12.26 8.87
CA ASP A 22 -5.40 11.45 8.01
C ASP A 22 -5.55 9.97 8.36
N CYS A 23 -5.30 9.11 7.39
CA CYS A 23 -5.25 7.69 7.64
C CYS A 23 -4.05 7.34 8.54
N LYS A 24 -4.31 6.53 9.57
CA LYS A 24 -3.25 5.87 10.35
C LYS A 24 -3.30 4.38 10.12
N ILE A 25 -2.13 3.77 10.04
CA ILE A 25 -1.91 2.36 9.78
C ILE A 25 -1.14 1.75 10.95
N SER A 26 -1.26 0.43 11.12
CA SER A 26 -0.44 -0.33 12.04
C SER A 26 0.98 -0.48 11.51
N ASP A 27 1.87 -0.97 12.38
CA ASP A 27 3.15 -1.51 11.95
C ASP A 27 2.95 -2.69 10.99
N TRP A 28 4.02 -2.98 10.26
CA TRP A 28 4.07 -4.12 9.36
C TRP A 28 4.01 -5.43 10.13
N GLY A 29 3.19 -6.37 9.64
CA GLY A 29 3.27 -7.75 10.06
C GLY A 29 4.57 -8.42 9.60
N ALA A 30 4.78 -9.65 10.06
CA ALA A 30 5.87 -10.49 9.59
C ALA A 30 5.75 -10.76 8.09
N TRP A 31 6.91 -10.99 7.46
CA TRP A 31 6.98 -11.49 6.09
C TRP A 31 6.41 -12.91 6.03
N SER A 32 5.64 -13.19 4.98
CA SER A 32 5.23 -14.55 4.66
C SER A 32 6.44 -15.41 4.30
N ALA A 33 6.27 -16.72 4.33
CA ALA A 33 7.23 -17.61 3.72
C ALA A 33 7.46 -17.21 2.25
N CYS A 34 8.70 -17.42 1.77
CA CYS A 34 9.02 -17.24 0.37
C CYS A 34 8.18 -18.23 -0.46
N SER A 35 7.62 -17.78 -1.59
CA SER A 35 6.78 -18.61 -2.46
C SER A 35 7.52 -19.84 -2.99
N ARG A 36 8.85 -19.79 -3.04
CA ARG A 36 9.73 -20.88 -3.44
C ARG A 36 10.82 -21.09 -2.40
N SER A 37 11.18 -22.36 -2.18
CA SER A 37 12.33 -22.75 -1.35
C SER A 37 13.66 -22.70 -2.10
N CYS A 38 13.62 -22.65 -3.44
CA CYS A 38 14.77 -22.60 -4.32
C CYS A 38 14.53 -21.58 -5.44
N GLY A 39 15.60 -21.10 -6.09
CA GLY A 39 15.49 -20.05 -7.08
C GLY A 39 14.99 -18.73 -6.50
N VAL A 40 14.62 -17.83 -7.41
CA VAL A 40 13.99 -16.54 -7.06
C VAL A 40 12.50 -16.78 -6.86
N GLY A 41 12.03 -16.40 -5.68
CA GLY A 41 10.62 -16.38 -5.30
C GLY A 41 10.19 -15.00 -4.79
N GLU A 42 8.99 -14.94 -4.22
CA GLU A 42 8.41 -13.72 -3.68
C GLU A 42 7.91 -13.93 -2.25
N THR A 43 8.08 -12.91 -1.42
CA THR A 43 7.51 -12.85 -0.07
C THR A 43 6.65 -11.61 0.06
N GLN A 44 5.62 -11.70 0.89
CA GLN A 44 4.63 -10.65 1.07
C GLN A 44 4.44 -10.36 2.54
N ARG A 45 4.22 -9.09 2.88
CA ARG A 45 3.75 -8.70 4.20
C ARG A 45 2.56 -7.75 4.10
N THR A 46 1.78 -7.71 5.16
CA THR A 46 0.59 -6.88 5.23
C THR A 46 0.54 -6.06 6.52
N ARG A 47 -0.17 -4.93 6.48
CA ARG A 47 -0.49 -4.07 7.62
C ARG A 47 -1.94 -3.62 7.54
N LYS A 48 -2.49 -3.16 8.65
CA LYS A 48 -3.92 -2.79 8.75
C LYS A 48 -4.09 -1.29 8.91
N VAL A 49 -5.27 -0.81 8.53
CA VAL A 49 -5.68 0.58 8.82
C VAL A 49 -6.21 0.64 10.24
N THR A 50 -5.53 1.39 11.09
CA THR A 50 -5.97 1.66 12.48
C THR A 50 -6.99 2.79 12.51
N VAL A 51 -6.84 3.78 11.63
CA VAL A 51 -7.71 4.96 11.55
C VAL A 51 -8.04 5.28 10.11
N LYS A 52 -9.32 5.26 9.75
CA LYS A 52 -9.79 5.63 8.41
C LYS A 52 -9.73 7.15 8.19
N PRO A 53 -9.38 7.61 6.97
CA PRO A 53 -9.35 9.02 6.66
C PRO A 53 -10.76 9.62 6.67
N ARG A 54 -10.87 10.91 7.01
CA ARG A 54 -12.15 11.64 7.06
C ARG A 54 -12.00 13.08 6.57
N ARG A 55 -13.08 13.64 6.01
CA ARG A 55 -13.21 15.06 5.62
C ARG A 55 -12.02 15.59 4.81
N GLY A 56 -11.60 14.84 3.78
CA GLY A 56 -10.49 15.23 2.91
C GLY A 56 -9.08 15.02 3.50
N GLY A 57 -8.95 14.30 4.62
CA GLY A 57 -7.65 13.86 5.13
C GLY A 57 -6.93 12.88 4.20
N LYS A 58 -5.62 12.74 4.37
CA LYS A 58 -4.74 11.91 3.52
C LYS A 58 -5.16 10.45 3.50
N GLN A 59 -5.20 9.86 2.30
CA GLN A 59 -5.50 8.44 2.11
C GLN A 59 -4.41 7.53 2.70
N CYS A 60 -4.79 6.29 2.97
CA CYS A 60 -3.87 5.30 3.51
C CYS A 60 -2.79 4.93 2.47
N PRO A 61 -1.53 4.80 2.88
CA PRO A 61 -0.51 4.21 2.02
C PRO A 61 -0.81 2.72 1.76
N PRO A 62 -0.07 2.04 0.85
CA PRO A 62 -0.28 0.64 0.55
C PRO A 62 -0.25 -0.24 1.80
N LEU A 63 -1.21 -1.17 1.88
CA LEU A 63 -1.37 -2.09 3.01
C LEU A 63 -0.65 -3.42 2.78
N LYS A 64 -0.15 -3.64 1.57
CA LYS A 64 0.56 -4.84 1.15
C LYS A 64 1.90 -4.42 0.54
N GLU A 65 2.93 -5.20 0.82
CA GLU A 65 4.26 -5.03 0.25
C GLU A 65 4.78 -6.39 -0.18
N THR A 66 5.34 -6.45 -1.39
CA THR A 66 5.92 -7.66 -1.99
C THR A 66 7.39 -7.41 -2.27
N LYS A 67 8.23 -8.41 -2.01
CA LYS A 67 9.67 -8.39 -2.32
C LYS A 67 10.11 -9.72 -2.89
N TRP A 68 11.19 -9.68 -3.67
CA TRP A 68 11.88 -10.89 -4.09
C TRP A 68 12.61 -11.52 -2.91
N CYS A 69 12.67 -12.85 -2.91
CA CYS A 69 13.38 -13.67 -1.93
C CYS A 69 14.00 -14.90 -2.61
N GLY A 70 14.84 -15.62 -1.89
CA GLY A 70 15.52 -16.81 -2.41
C GLY A 70 16.89 -16.50 -2.99
N SER A 71 17.39 -17.42 -3.82
CA SER A 71 18.74 -17.37 -4.39
C SER A 71 18.68 -17.33 -5.91
N VAL A 72 19.70 -16.75 -6.54
CA VAL A 72 19.91 -16.86 -7.98
C VAL A 72 20.17 -18.32 -8.39
N THR A 73 20.56 -19.18 -7.43
CA THR A 73 20.69 -20.61 -7.66
C THR A 73 19.35 -21.20 -8.10
N PRO A 74 19.24 -21.68 -9.36
CA PRO A 74 17.99 -22.21 -9.86
C PRO A 74 17.55 -23.42 -9.03
N CYS A 75 16.23 -23.62 -8.94
CA CYS A 75 15.72 -24.91 -8.53
C CYS A 75 16.29 -25.96 -9.49
N ASN A 76 16.74 -27.10 -8.95
CA ASN A 76 17.07 -28.25 -9.78
C ASN A 76 15.76 -28.89 -10.27
N ASP A 77 15.09 -28.19 -11.17
CA ASP A 77 13.85 -28.64 -11.80
C ASP A 77 14.21 -29.04 -13.23
N ASN A 78 14.28 -30.37 -13.44
CA ASN A 78 14.54 -30.98 -14.74
C ASN A 78 13.44 -30.66 -15.79
N ASN A 79 12.40 -29.90 -15.43
CA ASN A 79 11.28 -29.54 -16.31
C ASN A 79 11.27 -28.07 -16.74
N VAL A 80 12.29 -27.27 -16.37
CA VAL A 80 12.42 -25.92 -16.94
C VAL A 80 13.02 -26.06 -18.34
N LYS A 81 12.16 -26.22 -19.35
CA LYS A 81 12.56 -26.09 -20.75
C LYS A 81 13.19 -24.70 -20.90
N PRO A 82 14.48 -24.58 -21.25
CA PRO A 82 15.13 -23.29 -21.39
C PRO A 82 14.37 -22.46 -22.44
N ILE A 83 14.25 -21.16 -22.19
CA ILE A 83 13.56 -20.18 -23.05
C ILE A 83 14.32 -19.94 -24.38
N VAL A 84 15.12 -20.91 -24.83
CA VAL A 84 15.93 -20.86 -26.05
C VAL A 84 15.16 -21.35 -27.29
N ASP A 85 13.92 -21.79 -27.14
CA ASP A 85 13.11 -22.28 -28.27
C ASP A 85 12.31 -21.19 -28.99
N VAL A 86 12.45 -19.91 -28.61
CA VAL A 86 11.75 -18.78 -29.24
C VAL A 86 12.57 -18.14 -30.38
N PHE A 87 13.76 -18.68 -30.68
CA PHE A 87 14.55 -18.30 -31.85
C PHE A 87 15.04 -19.55 -32.59
N SER A 88 14.11 -20.33 -33.13
CA SER A 88 14.41 -21.24 -34.25
C SER A 88 13.82 -20.62 -35.52
N TRP A 89 14.67 -20.50 -36.53
CA TRP A 89 14.43 -19.89 -37.85
C TRP A 89 13.15 -20.34 -38.54
#